data_AF-A0A4U5QVF9-F1
#
_entry.id   AF-A0A4U5QVF9-F1
#
_cell.length_a   1.000
_cell.length_b   1.000
_cell.length_c   1.000
_cell.angle_alpha   90.00
_cell.angle_beta   90.00
_cell.angle_gamma   90.00
#
_symmetry.space_group_name_H-M   'P 1'
#
loop_
_entity.id
_entity.type
_entity.pdbx_description
1 polymer ?
#
loop_
_entity_poly.entity_id
_entity_poly.type
_entity_poly.pdbx_seq_one_letter_code
_entity_poly.pdbx_strand_id
1 'polypeptide(L)'
;MRGQKSRSGPGARKGFEGGQMPLYRRIPKLRGIAGGMHVGLAEYVPVDLKDIAAPGFQEGDEVSLETLKEKGLINPSGRERTLPLKVLGDGELSVQLSIEARAFSAAAKEKLEAAGCSLTVLPGRKRWVKPSVAKNLARAEEYFAKKRAAAAAS
;
A
#
# COMPACT_ATOMS: atom_id res chain seq x y z
N MET A 1 41.59 -35.37 -14.60
CA MET A 1 41.62 -34.63 -13.32
C MET A 1 40.68 -35.29 -12.33
N ARG A 2 41.12 -35.56 -11.09
CA ARG A 2 40.30 -36.16 -10.02
C ARG A 2 40.11 -35.13 -8.92
N GLY A 3 38.89 -34.93 -8.42
CA GLY A 3 38.62 -34.00 -7.33
C GLY A 3 37.25 -34.24 -6.71
N GLN A 4 36.97 -33.60 -5.58
CA GLN A 4 35.68 -33.73 -4.89
C GLN A 4 34.50 -33.41 -5.82
N LYS A 5 34.66 -32.43 -6.73
CA LYS A 5 33.65 -32.03 -7.73
C LYS A 5 33.44 -33.05 -8.86
N SER A 6 34.34 -34.02 -9.04
CA SER A 6 34.25 -35.04 -10.08
C SER A 6 33.79 -36.41 -9.54
N ARG A 7 33.44 -36.50 -8.25
CA ARG A 7 32.92 -37.71 -7.61
C ARG A 7 31.40 -37.75 -7.72
N SER A 8 30.85 -38.96 -7.78
CA SER A 8 29.42 -39.17 -7.58
C SER A 8 29.03 -38.88 -6.13
N GLY A 9 27.84 -38.32 -5.93
CA GLY A 9 27.30 -37.95 -4.61
C GLY A 9 27.09 -36.45 -4.44
N PRO A 10 26.45 -36.02 -3.33
CA PRO A 10 26.24 -34.60 -3.03
C PRO A 10 27.56 -33.87 -2.85
N GLY A 11 27.73 -32.76 -3.57
CA GLY A 11 28.89 -31.89 -3.43
C GLY A 11 28.89 -31.08 -2.14
N ALA A 12 29.84 -30.15 -2.02
CA ALA A 12 29.86 -29.20 -0.92
C ALA A 12 28.57 -28.36 -0.87
N ARG A 13 28.12 -28.01 0.34
CA ARG A 13 26.94 -27.16 0.55
C ARG A 13 27.12 -25.80 -0.17
N LYS A 14 26.06 -25.30 -0.81
CA LYS A 14 26.04 -23.95 -1.37
C LYS A 14 26.38 -22.92 -0.28
N GLY A 15 27.36 -22.07 -0.53
CA GLY A 15 27.90 -21.11 0.44
C GLY A 15 28.97 -21.67 1.40
N PHE A 16 29.57 -22.83 1.11
CA PHE A 16 30.75 -23.33 1.82
C PHE A 16 32.05 -22.79 1.18
N GLU A 17 32.93 -22.21 2.00
CA GLU A 17 34.18 -21.53 1.58
C GLU A 17 35.42 -22.31 2.08
N GLY A 18 35.43 -23.64 1.94
CA GLY A 18 36.65 -24.44 2.19
C GLY A 18 37.12 -24.50 3.65
N GLY A 19 36.25 -24.21 4.62
CA GLY A 19 36.58 -24.19 6.05
C GLY A 19 36.74 -22.78 6.62
N GLN A 20 36.81 -21.75 5.78
CA GLN A 20 36.70 -20.36 6.23
C GLN A 20 35.28 -20.08 6.75
N MET A 21 35.13 -19.14 7.71
CA MET A 21 33.80 -18.66 8.12
C MET A 21 33.02 -18.17 6.90
N PRO A 22 31.88 -18.74 6.53
CA PRO A 22 31.17 -18.33 5.32
C PRO A 22 30.64 -16.88 5.38
N LEU A 23 30.49 -16.24 4.22
CA LEU A 23 29.99 -14.86 4.11
C LEU A 23 28.67 -14.62 4.88
N TYR A 24 27.70 -15.53 4.79
CA TYR A 24 26.41 -15.40 5.47
C TYR A 24 26.51 -15.43 7.00
N ARG A 25 27.66 -15.82 7.56
CA ARG A 25 27.96 -15.73 9.01
C ARG A 25 28.77 -14.50 9.38
N ARG A 26 29.52 -13.91 8.43
CA ARG A 26 30.32 -12.70 8.67
C ARG A 26 29.46 -11.43 8.65
N ILE A 27 28.37 -11.44 7.89
CA ILE A 27 27.46 -10.30 7.76
C ILE A 27 26.42 -10.33 8.91
N PRO A 28 26.13 -9.20 9.57
CA PRO A 28 25.05 -9.12 10.55
C PRO A 28 23.69 -9.38 9.91
N LYS A 29 22.76 -9.94 10.68
CA LYS A 29 21.39 -10.15 10.21
C LYS A 29 20.71 -8.79 9.93
N LEU A 30 19.76 -8.82 8.99
CA LEU A 30 18.96 -7.64 8.64
C LEU A 30 18.24 -7.08 9.88
N ARG A 31 18.13 -5.75 9.92
CA ARG A 31 17.41 -5.02 10.96
C ARG A 31 15.95 -5.48 11.01
N GLY A 32 15.35 -5.49 12.21
CA GLY A 32 14.00 -5.99 12.45
C GLY A 32 13.92 -7.52 12.48
N ILE A 33 14.41 -8.20 11.43
CA ILE A 33 14.42 -9.67 11.34
C ILE A 33 15.27 -10.29 12.46
N ALA A 34 16.43 -9.70 12.74
CA ALA A 34 17.31 -10.16 13.82
C ALA A 34 16.64 -10.18 15.20
N GLY A 35 15.69 -9.27 15.44
CA GLY A 35 14.96 -9.14 16.70
C GLY A 35 13.56 -9.75 16.69
N GLY A 36 13.17 -10.45 15.61
CA GLY A 36 11.84 -11.07 15.50
C GLY A 36 10.69 -10.09 15.23
N MET A 37 10.97 -8.87 14.79
CA MET A 37 9.91 -7.92 14.39
C MET A 37 9.22 -8.42 13.12
N HIS A 38 7.89 -8.30 13.08
CA HIS A 38 7.10 -8.62 11.89
C HIS A 38 7.53 -7.77 10.68
N VAL A 39 7.54 -8.39 9.51
CA VAL A 39 7.89 -7.72 8.25
C VAL A 39 6.76 -6.78 7.84
N GLY A 40 7.14 -5.59 7.36
CA GLY A 40 6.20 -4.63 6.77
C GLY A 40 5.58 -5.23 5.50
N LEU A 41 4.28 -5.42 5.51
CA LEU A 41 3.54 -6.02 4.41
C LEU A 41 2.65 -4.98 3.75
N ALA A 42 2.44 -5.07 2.43
CA ALA A 42 1.59 -4.14 1.70
C ALA A 42 0.15 -4.14 2.25
N GLU A 43 -0.41 -2.96 2.47
CA GLU A 43 -1.76 -2.75 3.02
C GLU A 43 -2.80 -2.35 1.98
N TYR A 44 -2.34 -1.97 0.78
CA TYR A 44 -3.15 -1.48 -0.32
C TYR A 44 -2.70 -2.13 -1.63
N VAL A 45 -3.59 -2.17 -2.61
CA VAL A 45 -3.23 -2.38 -4.02
C VAL A 45 -2.91 -1.00 -4.62
N PRO A 46 -1.64 -0.70 -4.95
CA PRO A 46 -1.27 0.58 -5.55
C PRO A 46 -1.58 0.58 -7.05
N VAL A 47 -2.12 1.69 -7.55
CA VAL A 47 -2.31 1.94 -8.99
C VAL A 47 -1.91 3.38 -9.29
N ASP A 48 -1.09 3.58 -10.31
CA ASP A 48 -0.65 4.92 -10.75
C ASP A 48 -1.58 5.48 -11.84
N LEU A 49 -1.57 6.80 -12.04
CA LEU A 49 -2.39 7.46 -13.07
C LEU A 49 -2.00 7.01 -14.48
N LYS A 50 -0.72 6.74 -14.73
CA LYS A 50 -0.23 6.21 -16.02
C LYS A 50 -0.90 4.89 -16.40
N ASP A 51 -1.18 4.03 -15.42
CA ASP A 51 -1.79 2.72 -15.63
C ASP A 51 -3.29 2.87 -15.93
N ILE A 52 -3.92 3.92 -15.39
CA ILE A 52 -5.30 4.29 -15.68
C ILE A 52 -5.41 4.96 -17.05
N ALA A 53 -4.39 5.69 -17.52
CA ALA A 53 -4.41 6.33 -18.84
C ALA A 53 -4.26 5.32 -20.00
N ALA A 54 -3.48 4.24 -19.82
CA ALA A 54 -3.16 3.27 -20.87
C ALA A 54 -4.36 2.50 -21.52
N PRO A 55 -5.38 2.03 -20.77
CA PRO A 55 -6.46 1.18 -21.29
C PRO A 55 -7.62 1.95 -21.94
N GLY A 56 -7.51 3.27 -22.13
CA GLY A 56 -8.53 4.06 -22.84
C GLY A 56 -9.88 4.12 -22.11
N PHE A 57 -9.87 4.46 -20.82
CA PHE A 57 -11.12 4.86 -20.15
C PHE A 57 -11.75 6.05 -20.88
N GLN A 58 -13.06 6.00 -21.03
CA GLN A 58 -13.84 7.10 -21.63
C GLN A 58 -14.26 8.09 -20.54
N GLU A 59 -14.62 9.31 -20.97
CA GLU A 59 -15.14 10.31 -20.03
C GLU A 59 -16.40 9.78 -19.32
N GLY A 60 -16.39 9.87 -17.99
CA GLY A 60 -17.47 9.39 -17.13
C GLY A 60 -17.35 7.92 -16.70
N ASP A 61 -16.34 7.18 -17.16
CA ASP A 61 -16.10 5.82 -16.68
C ASP A 61 -15.78 5.79 -15.18
N GLU A 62 -16.20 4.71 -14.52
CA GLU A 62 -15.90 4.44 -13.12
C GLU A 62 -14.61 3.61 -12.95
N VAL A 63 -13.70 4.10 -12.13
CA VAL A 63 -12.46 3.43 -11.74
C VAL A 63 -12.63 2.86 -10.33
N SER A 64 -12.89 1.56 -10.24
CA SER A 64 -13.04 0.81 -9.00
C SER A 64 -12.22 -0.48 -9.04
N LEU A 65 -12.14 -1.22 -7.93
CA LEU A 65 -11.43 -2.51 -7.89
C LEU A 65 -12.02 -3.55 -8.86
N GLU A 66 -13.29 -3.41 -9.23
CA GLU A 66 -13.98 -4.35 -10.11
C GLU A 66 -13.68 -4.01 -11.57
N THR A 67 -13.84 -2.74 -11.97
CA THR A 67 -13.55 -2.29 -13.34
C THR A 67 -12.08 -2.46 -13.70
N LEU A 68 -11.16 -2.25 -12.74
CA LEU A 68 -9.72 -2.48 -12.95
C LEU A 68 -9.36 -3.97 -13.14
N LYS A 69 -10.15 -4.89 -12.56
CA LYS A 69 -9.97 -6.34 -12.80
C LYS A 69 -10.53 -6.76 -14.14
N GLU A 70 -11.71 -6.25 -14.51
CA GLU A 70 -12.35 -6.56 -15.78
C GLU A 70 -11.48 -6.13 -16.97
N LYS A 71 -10.87 -4.95 -16.88
CA LYS A 71 -9.90 -4.46 -17.87
C LYS A 71 -8.53 -5.16 -17.78
N GLY A 72 -8.32 -6.06 -16.82
CA GLY A 72 -7.08 -6.84 -16.66
C GLY A 72 -5.87 -6.04 -16.18
N LEU A 73 -6.07 -4.82 -15.68
CA LEU A 73 -4.99 -3.95 -15.17
C LEU A 73 -4.46 -4.45 -13.82
N ILE A 74 -5.35 -5.02 -13.02
CA ILE A 74 -5.00 -5.66 -11.76
C ILE A 74 -5.50 -7.10 -11.79
N ASN A 75 -4.64 -8.04 -11.41
CA ASN A 75 -5.02 -9.42 -11.16
C ASN A 75 -4.68 -9.81 -9.71
N PRO A 76 -5.44 -9.29 -8.71
CA PRO A 76 -5.09 -9.47 -7.31
C PRO A 76 -5.32 -10.92 -6.89
N SER A 77 -4.31 -11.51 -6.27
CA SER A 77 -4.31 -12.92 -5.84
C SER A 77 -4.04 -13.07 -4.34
N GLY A 78 -4.54 -14.16 -3.75
CA GLY A 78 -4.33 -14.48 -2.34
C GLY A 78 -4.66 -13.30 -1.40
N ARG A 79 -3.63 -12.77 -0.73
CA ARG A 79 -3.74 -11.66 0.23
C ARG A 79 -4.27 -10.38 -0.40
N GLU A 80 -3.89 -10.08 -1.64
CA GLU A 80 -4.24 -8.82 -2.33
C GLU A 80 -5.73 -8.68 -2.58
N ARG A 81 -6.47 -9.79 -2.70
CA ARG A 81 -7.93 -9.77 -2.87
C ARG A 81 -8.67 -9.09 -1.71
N THR A 82 -8.06 -9.09 -0.53
CA THR A 82 -8.64 -8.47 0.67
C THR A 82 -8.19 -7.02 0.86
N LEU A 83 -7.22 -6.57 0.07
CA LEU A 83 -6.65 -5.24 0.20
C LEU A 83 -7.49 -4.20 -0.54
N PRO A 84 -7.66 -3.00 0.04
CA PRO A 84 -8.30 -1.88 -0.63
C PRO A 84 -7.40 -1.25 -1.72
N LEU A 85 -8.02 -0.56 -2.67
CA LEU A 85 -7.34 0.21 -3.70
C LEU A 85 -6.76 1.52 -3.14
N LYS A 86 -5.54 1.85 -3.57
CA LYS A 86 -4.91 3.15 -3.37
C LYS A 86 -4.43 3.72 -4.69
N VAL A 87 -4.84 4.94 -5.01
CA VAL A 87 -4.40 5.65 -6.21
C VAL A 87 -3.17 6.51 -5.89
N LEU A 88 -2.16 6.37 -6.74
CA LEU A 88 -0.88 7.05 -6.69
C LEU A 88 -0.77 8.01 -7.88
N GLY A 89 0.14 8.99 -7.77
CA GLY A 89 0.13 10.20 -8.61
C GLY A 89 1.13 10.19 -9.75
N ASP A 90 1.71 9.04 -10.11
CA ASP A 90 2.66 8.97 -11.22
C ASP A 90 1.93 8.97 -12.58
N GLY A 91 2.36 9.83 -13.50
CA GLY A 91 1.67 10.09 -14.77
C GLY A 91 0.72 11.30 -14.78
N GLU A 92 0.08 11.51 -15.92
CA GLU A 92 -0.91 12.56 -16.19
C GLU A 92 -2.20 11.93 -16.71
N LEU A 93 -3.34 12.50 -16.33
CA LEU A 93 -4.66 12.05 -16.74
C LEU A 93 -5.40 13.24 -17.36
N SER A 94 -5.77 13.12 -18.62
CA SER A 94 -6.50 14.14 -19.38
C SER A 94 -8.01 13.87 -19.48
N VAL A 95 -8.47 12.71 -19.00
CA VAL A 95 -9.86 12.25 -19.10
C VAL A 95 -10.56 12.44 -17.75
N GLN A 96 -11.80 12.93 -17.78
CA GLN A 96 -12.64 13.06 -16.58
C GLN A 96 -13.22 11.69 -16.19
N LEU A 97 -12.81 11.19 -15.03
CA LEU A 97 -13.23 9.88 -14.52
C LEU A 97 -13.89 10.00 -13.15
N SER A 98 -14.74 9.02 -12.80
CA SER A 98 -15.24 8.82 -11.44
C SER A 98 -14.38 7.77 -10.75
N ILE A 99 -13.64 8.14 -9.71
CA ILE A 99 -12.66 7.24 -9.07
C ILE A 99 -13.13 6.86 -7.66
N GLU A 100 -13.36 5.56 -7.47
CA GLU A 100 -13.72 4.97 -6.19
C GLU A 100 -12.52 4.22 -5.58
N ALA A 101 -11.89 4.84 -4.58
CA ALA A 101 -10.76 4.22 -3.88
C ALA A 101 -10.82 4.50 -2.38
N ARG A 102 -10.12 3.67 -1.59
CA ARG A 102 -10.07 3.90 -0.14
C ARG A 102 -9.07 4.98 0.24
N ALA A 103 -8.03 5.15 -0.56
CA ALA A 103 -6.97 6.12 -0.28
C ALA A 103 -6.41 6.70 -1.58
N PHE A 104 -6.00 7.95 -1.49
CA PHE A 104 -5.32 8.68 -2.57
C PHE A 104 -4.05 9.29 -2.00
N SER A 105 -2.95 9.28 -2.75
CA SER A 105 -1.77 10.08 -2.40
C SER A 105 -2.08 11.58 -2.55
N ALA A 106 -1.33 12.44 -1.86
CA ALA A 106 -1.53 13.89 -1.96
C ALA A 106 -1.38 14.37 -3.42
N ALA A 107 -0.31 13.95 -4.10
CA ALA A 107 -0.08 14.27 -5.50
C ALA A 107 -1.17 13.72 -6.44
N ALA A 108 -1.74 12.55 -6.15
CA ALA A 108 -2.85 12.03 -6.95
C ALA A 108 -4.11 12.88 -6.79
N LYS A 109 -4.46 13.29 -5.56
CA LYS A 109 -5.62 14.14 -5.32
C LYS A 109 -5.53 15.46 -6.08
N GLU A 110 -4.39 16.15 -5.96
CA GLU A 110 -4.18 17.44 -6.63
C GLU A 110 -4.32 17.32 -8.15
N LYS A 111 -3.71 16.30 -8.76
CA LYS A 111 -3.81 16.07 -10.21
C LYS A 111 -5.21 15.71 -10.67
N LEU A 112 -5.91 14.86 -9.90
CA LEU A 112 -7.26 14.42 -10.25
C LEU A 112 -8.30 15.52 -10.07
N GLU A 113 -8.16 16.34 -9.03
CA GLU A 113 -8.98 17.55 -8.83
C GLU A 113 -8.73 18.57 -9.94
N ALA A 114 -7.47 18.78 -10.34
CA ALA A 114 -7.13 19.65 -11.47
C ALA A 114 -7.68 19.15 -12.82
N ALA A 115 -7.77 17.83 -13.00
CA ALA A 115 -8.40 17.21 -14.17
C ALA A 115 -9.94 17.24 -14.12
N GLY A 116 -10.55 17.70 -13.01
CA GLY A 116 -12.00 17.72 -12.85
C GLY A 116 -12.64 16.34 -12.60
N CYS A 117 -11.86 15.37 -12.10
CA CYS A 117 -12.36 14.03 -11.79
C CYS A 117 -13.17 14.02 -10.48
N SER A 118 -14.14 13.11 -10.39
CA SER A 118 -14.90 12.88 -9.15
C SER A 118 -14.15 11.88 -8.27
N LEU A 119 -13.92 12.23 -7.00
CA LEU A 119 -13.17 11.42 -6.04
C LEU A 119 -14.06 10.91 -4.91
N THR A 120 -14.39 9.62 -4.95
CA THR A 120 -15.19 8.96 -3.89
C THR A 120 -14.27 8.15 -2.97
N VAL A 121 -14.18 8.57 -1.70
CA VAL A 121 -13.40 7.85 -0.68
C VAL A 121 -14.27 6.82 0.03
N LEU A 122 -14.00 5.54 -0.21
CA LEU A 122 -14.77 4.44 0.39
C LEU A 122 -14.49 4.32 1.91
N PRO A 123 -15.52 4.12 2.75
CA PRO A 123 -15.35 3.97 4.19
C PRO A 123 -14.59 2.69 4.54
N GLY A 124 -13.65 2.80 5.49
CA GLY A 124 -12.94 1.64 6.02
C GLY A 124 -13.79 0.78 6.95
N ARG A 125 -13.32 -0.45 7.21
CA ARG A 125 -13.91 -1.29 8.25
C ARG A 125 -13.85 -0.58 9.61
N LYS A 126 -14.98 -0.52 10.30
CA LYS A 126 -15.11 0.13 11.61
C LYS A 126 -14.25 -0.62 12.63
N ARG A 127 -13.34 0.08 13.29
CA ARG A 127 -12.58 -0.45 14.42
C ARG A 127 -13.48 -0.43 15.66
N TRP A 128 -13.59 -1.56 16.35
CA TRP A 128 -14.30 -1.60 17.62
C TRP A 128 -13.54 -0.81 18.68
N VAL A 129 -14.28 -0.03 19.49
CA VAL A 129 -13.73 0.82 20.55
C VAL A 129 -14.58 0.62 21.80
N LYS A 130 -13.93 0.53 22.97
CA LYS A 130 -14.62 0.43 24.26
C LYS A 130 -15.45 1.70 24.54
N PRO A 131 -16.63 1.60 25.17
CA PRO A 131 -17.48 2.75 25.45
C PRO A 131 -16.79 3.86 26.26
N SER A 132 -15.90 3.50 27.20
CA SER A 132 -15.13 4.47 27.99
C SER A 132 -14.17 5.29 27.12
N VAL A 133 -13.52 4.66 26.15
CA VAL A 133 -12.61 5.34 25.22
C VAL A 133 -13.41 6.26 24.29
N ALA A 134 -14.58 5.81 23.82
CA ALA A 134 -15.46 6.65 23.01
C ALA A 134 -15.91 7.92 23.76
N LYS A 135 -16.25 7.80 25.06
CA LYS A 135 -16.58 8.96 25.91
C LYS A 135 -15.41 9.95 26.05
N ASN A 136 -14.19 9.43 26.23
CA ASN A 136 -13.00 10.27 26.33
C ASN A 136 -12.70 11.02 25.02
N LEU A 137 -12.88 10.36 23.86
CA LEU A 137 -12.74 11.00 22.56
C LEU A 137 -13.79 12.09 22.35
N ALA A 138 -15.06 11.81 22.65
CA ALA A 138 -16.14 12.80 22.55
C ALA A 138 -15.88 14.03 23.44
N ARG A 139 -15.41 13.82 24.68
CA ARG A 139 -15.03 14.92 25.58
C ARG A 139 -13.91 15.80 24.99
N ALA A 140 -12.94 15.22 24.30
CA ALA A 140 -11.88 15.96 23.64
C ALA A 140 -12.41 16.79 22.46
N GLU A 141 -13.29 16.19 21.64
CA GLU A 141 -13.95 16.88 20.53
C GLU A 141 -14.77 18.08 21.01
N GLU A 142 -15.56 17.92 22.08
CA GLU A 142 -16.31 19.01 22.70
C GLU A 142 -15.40 20.13 23.20
N TYR A 143 -14.27 19.80 23.82
CA TYR A 143 -13.30 20.80 24.29
C TYR A 143 -12.72 21.62 23.12
N PHE A 144 -12.29 20.96 22.05
CA PHE A 144 -11.77 21.65 20.88
C PHE A 144 -12.84 22.46 20.16
N ALA A 145 -14.08 21.96 20.07
CA ALA A 145 -15.19 22.70 19.48
C ALA A 145 -15.47 23.99 20.27
N LYS A 146 -15.55 23.89 21.61
CA LYS A 146 -15.72 25.05 22.48
C LYS A 146 -14.58 26.06 22.34
N LYS A 147 -13.33 25.59 22.30
CA LYS A 147 -12.17 26.47 22.16
C LYS A 147 -12.11 27.17 20.80
N ARG A 148 -12.44 26.47 19.71
CA ARG A 148 -12.53 27.07 18.37
C ARG A 148 -13.65 28.10 18.28
N ALA A 149 -14.81 27.81 18.88
CA ALA A 149 -15.93 28.75 18.93
C ALA A 149 -15.59 30.02 19.74
N ALA A 150 -14.93 29.86 20.90
CA ALA A 150 -14.48 30.99 21.71
C ALA A 150 -13.44 31.85 20.98
N ALA A 151 -12.50 31.22 20.25
CA ALA A 151 -11.49 31.93 19.46
C ALA A 151 -12.06 32.60 18.20
N ALA A 152 -13.19 32.13 17.68
CA ALA A 152 -13.89 32.77 16.56
C ALA A 152 -14.82 33.91 16.99
N ALA A 153 -15.16 33.99 18.29
CA ALA A 153 -16.01 35.04 18.86
C ALA A 153 -15.22 36.24 19.43
N SER A 154 -13.89 36.13 19.47
CA SER A 154 -12.93 37.19 19.84
C SER A 154 -12.27 37.76 18.59
#